data_AF-A0A533X4W2-F1
#
_entry.id   AF-A0A533X4W2-F1
#
_cell.length_a   1.000
_cell.length_b   1.000
_cell.length_c   1.000
_cell.angle_alpha   90.00
_cell.angle_beta   90.00
_cell.angle_gamma   90.00
#
_symmetry.space_group_name_H-M   'P 1'
#
loop_
_entity.id
_entity.type
_entity.pdbx_description
1 polymer ?
#
loop_
_entity_poly.entity_id
_entity_poly.type
_entity_poly.pdbx_seq_one_letter_code
_entity_poly.pdbx_strand_id
1 'polypeptide(L)'
;MPEYKSWEQVAGYFDGDGTISFTDTSNQPYKLGLSLIFVDQSIDQINNVREFLNGHGVRTGNILRMSKGTAYMIAVSRFAAVREALRQMLPYLYKKANEAEAALDYYEGKITGNALMAIFQKEVEAGRRERRPRKVPVHVPHTYFDGDRIMKLLRNVKLRDALGRYRAKVTPEDFQNIRQDHFEKGRRLNELAKAYSQY
;
A
#
# COMPACT_ATOMS: atom_id res chain seq x y z
N MET A 1 15.16 4.81 -25.47
CA MET A 1 15.04 3.47 -24.84
C MET A 1 14.01 2.66 -25.63
N PRO A 2 14.17 1.33 -25.76
CA PRO A 2 13.11 0.51 -26.37
C PRO A 2 11.83 0.62 -25.54
N GLU A 3 10.69 0.75 -26.23
CA GLU A 3 9.36 0.76 -25.60
C GLU A 3 9.03 -0.62 -25.03
N TYR A 4 8.32 -0.64 -23.90
CA TYR A 4 7.75 -1.86 -23.34
C TYR A 4 6.64 -2.36 -24.27
N LYS A 5 6.70 -3.63 -24.64
CA LYS A 5 5.76 -4.28 -25.56
C LYS A 5 5.02 -5.46 -24.92
N SER A 6 5.48 -5.92 -23.76
CA SER A 6 4.90 -7.09 -23.13
C SER A 6 4.96 -7.06 -21.60
N TRP A 7 4.11 -7.87 -20.96
CA TRP A 7 4.05 -7.98 -19.52
C TRP A 7 5.28 -8.65 -18.92
N GLU A 8 5.98 -9.53 -19.65
CA GLU A 8 7.25 -10.11 -19.23
C GLU A 8 8.29 -9.03 -18.94
N GLN A 9 8.40 -8.05 -19.84
CA GLN A 9 9.37 -6.96 -19.70
C GLN A 9 9.05 -6.09 -18.48
N VAL A 10 7.78 -5.73 -18.29
CA VAL A 10 7.36 -4.93 -17.13
C VAL A 10 7.51 -5.70 -15.83
N ALA A 11 7.22 -7.00 -15.82
CA ALA A 11 7.40 -7.87 -14.66
C ALA A 11 8.89 -7.99 -14.28
N GLY A 12 9.78 -8.18 -15.26
CA GLY A 12 11.23 -8.21 -15.04
C GLY A 12 11.76 -6.90 -14.46
N TYR A 13 11.29 -5.77 -14.99
CA TYR A 13 11.62 -4.45 -14.42
C TYR A 13 11.06 -4.27 -13.01
N PHE A 14 9.82 -4.69 -12.75
CA PHE A 14 9.21 -4.62 -11.43
C PHE A 14 9.93 -5.48 -10.40
N ASP A 15 10.48 -6.63 -10.79
CA ASP A 15 11.28 -7.48 -9.91
C ASP A 15 12.62 -6.83 -9.51
N GLY A 16 13.23 -6.09 -10.43
CA GLY A 16 14.45 -5.32 -10.21
C GLY A 16 14.21 -4.10 -9.30
N ASP A 17 13.44 -3.13 -9.80
CA ASP A 17 13.34 -1.78 -9.22
C ASP A 17 11.93 -1.42 -8.72
N GLY A 18 10.98 -2.34 -8.88
CA GLY A 18 9.61 -2.17 -8.40
C GLY A 18 9.42 -2.54 -6.93
N THR A 19 8.30 -2.11 -6.36
CA THR A 19 7.88 -2.54 -5.03
C THR A 19 6.37 -2.53 -4.85
N ILE A 20 5.86 -3.53 -4.13
CA ILE A 20 4.52 -3.49 -3.55
C ILE A 20 4.63 -2.77 -2.20
N SER A 21 3.90 -1.67 -2.05
CA SER A 21 3.89 -0.82 -0.87
C SER A 21 2.50 -0.77 -0.24
N PHE A 22 2.44 -0.91 1.08
CA PHE A 22 1.22 -0.64 1.84
C PHE A 22 1.05 0.87 2.01
N THR A 23 -0.03 1.41 1.43
CA THR A 23 -0.46 2.79 1.68
C THR A 23 -0.75 3.03 3.17
N ASP A 24 -0.62 4.29 3.57
CA ASP A 24 -0.81 4.71 4.95
C ASP A 24 -2.23 4.39 5.47
N THR A 25 -2.29 3.45 6.42
CA THR A 25 -3.51 3.02 7.10
C THR A 25 -4.11 4.09 8.01
N SER A 26 -3.44 5.22 8.24
CA SER A 26 -3.99 6.37 8.97
C SER A 26 -5.28 6.92 8.36
N ASN A 27 -5.62 6.53 7.12
CA ASN A 27 -6.87 6.91 6.48
C ASN A 27 -7.86 5.75 6.33
N GLN A 28 -7.40 4.50 6.52
CA GLN A 28 -8.15 3.28 6.28
C GLN A 28 -7.76 2.25 7.37
N PRO A 29 -8.23 2.43 8.62
CA PRO A 29 -7.85 1.55 9.72
C PRO A 29 -8.16 0.07 9.44
N TYR A 30 -9.30 -0.19 8.81
CA TYR A 30 -9.84 -1.54 8.65
C TYR A 30 -9.35 -2.29 7.41
N LYS A 31 -8.60 -1.64 6.51
CA LYS A 31 -8.08 -2.29 5.30
C LYS A 31 -6.72 -1.72 4.87
N LEU A 32 -5.92 -2.54 4.23
CA LEU A 32 -4.68 -2.12 3.58
C LEU A 32 -4.99 -1.65 2.15
N GLY A 33 -4.59 -0.43 1.81
CA GLY A 33 -4.42 -0.08 0.41
C GLY A 33 -3.02 -0.51 -0.05
N LEU A 34 -2.92 -1.03 -1.26
CA LEU A 34 -1.65 -1.44 -1.87
C LEU A 34 -1.35 -0.49 -3.03
N SER A 35 -0.06 -0.25 -3.23
CA SER A 35 0.46 0.49 -4.37
C SER A 35 1.59 -0.30 -5.00
N LEU A 36 1.55 -0.45 -6.32
CA LEU A 36 2.70 -0.87 -7.10
C LEU A 36 3.50 0.38 -7.45
N ILE A 37 4.74 0.45 -6.99
CA ILE A 37 5.60 1.60 -7.22
C ILE A 37 6.74 1.16 -8.12
N PHE A 38 6.98 1.95 -9.17
CA PHE A 38 8.13 1.82 -10.05
C PHE A 38 9.00 3.06 -9.86
N VAL A 39 10.31 2.88 -9.79
CA VAL A 39 11.27 3.96 -9.52
C VAL A 39 12.48 3.82 -10.44
N ASP A 40 12.90 4.93 -11.05
CA ASP A 40 14.08 4.97 -11.90
C ASP A 40 14.74 6.34 -11.86
N GLN A 41 16.01 6.44 -12.26
CA GLN A 41 16.67 7.72 -12.51
C GLN A 41 16.33 8.28 -13.90
N SER A 42 15.92 7.43 -14.84
CA SER A 42 15.46 7.80 -16.18
C SER A 42 13.97 8.13 -16.18
N ILE A 43 13.61 9.37 -16.50
CA ILE A 43 12.20 9.75 -16.69
C ILE A 43 11.58 9.03 -17.88
N ASP A 44 12.34 8.78 -18.95
CA ASP A 44 11.88 8.10 -20.15
C ASP A 44 11.51 6.64 -19.84
N GLN A 45 12.29 5.98 -18.98
CA GLN A 45 11.97 4.64 -18.51
C GLN A 45 10.63 4.62 -17.77
N ILE A 46 10.41 5.57 -16.88
CA ILE A 46 9.17 5.70 -16.13
C ILE A 46 7.98 6.07 -17.04
N ASN A 47 8.20 6.92 -18.04
CA ASN A 47 7.20 7.21 -19.08
C ASN A 47 6.82 5.94 -19.85
N ASN A 48 7.80 5.16 -20.31
CA ASN A 48 7.55 3.94 -21.08
C ASN A 48 6.72 2.92 -20.28
N VAL A 49 7.05 2.71 -19.00
CA VAL A 49 6.23 1.85 -18.11
C VAL A 49 4.82 2.40 -17.97
N ARG A 50 4.70 3.72 -17.76
CA ARG A 50 3.39 4.38 -17.61
C ARG A 50 2.52 4.25 -18.86
N GLU A 51 3.09 4.47 -20.03
CA GLU A 51 2.39 4.37 -21.31
C GLU A 51 1.94 2.93 -21.56
N PHE A 52 2.81 1.94 -21.35
CA PHE A 52 2.45 0.54 -21.44
C PHE A 52 1.28 0.18 -20.51
N LEU A 53 1.35 0.57 -19.23
CA LEU A 53 0.30 0.31 -18.25
C LEU A 53 -1.03 0.97 -18.66
N ASN A 54 -1.00 2.24 -19.06
CA ASN A 54 -2.20 2.95 -19.48
C ASN A 54 -2.80 2.37 -20.77
N GLY A 55 -1.96 1.93 -21.72
CA GLY A 55 -2.38 1.24 -22.94
C GLY A 55 -3.13 -0.07 -22.66
N HIS A 56 -2.85 -0.72 -21.52
CA HIS A 56 -3.56 -1.90 -21.04
C HIS A 56 -4.67 -1.58 -20.02
N GLY A 57 -5.12 -0.32 -19.94
CA GLY A 57 -6.19 0.11 -19.04
C GLY A 57 -5.80 0.18 -17.55
N VAL A 58 -4.52 -0.03 -17.21
CA VAL A 58 -4.00 0.10 -15.85
C VAL A 58 -3.62 1.55 -15.59
N ARG A 59 -4.58 2.31 -15.03
CA ARG A 59 -4.36 3.73 -14.73
C ARG A 59 -3.29 3.93 -13.64
N THR A 60 -2.28 4.72 -13.98
CA THR A 60 -1.23 5.18 -13.05
C THR A 60 -1.57 6.54 -12.42
N GLY A 61 -0.83 6.90 -11.36
CA GLY A 61 -0.69 8.28 -10.89
C GLY A 61 0.18 9.13 -11.83
N ASN A 62 0.38 10.38 -11.43
CA ASN A 62 1.36 11.26 -12.08
C ASN A 62 2.79 10.77 -11.80
N ILE A 63 3.71 11.09 -12.71
CA ILE A 63 5.14 10.91 -12.46
C ILE A 63 5.55 11.94 -11.41
N LEU A 64 6.13 11.47 -10.31
CA LEU A 64 6.61 12.30 -9.23
C LEU A 64 8.12 12.20 -9.16
N ARG A 65 8.79 13.32 -8.89
CA ARG A 65 10.20 13.32 -8.51
C ARG A 65 10.32 13.08 -7.02
N MET A 66 11.19 12.15 -6.60
CA MET A 66 11.41 11.90 -5.19
C MET A 66 12.08 13.10 -4.51
N SER A 67 11.57 13.52 -3.35
CA SER A 67 11.87 14.82 -2.70
C SER A 67 13.33 15.11 -2.36
N LYS A 68 14.21 14.10 -2.39
CA LYS A 68 15.65 14.22 -2.14
C LYS A 68 16.52 13.55 -3.22
N GLY A 69 15.95 13.22 -4.37
CA GLY A 69 16.60 12.36 -5.36
C GLY A 69 16.55 12.85 -6.81
N THR A 70 17.40 12.23 -7.63
CA THR A 70 17.34 12.26 -9.11
C THR A 70 16.31 11.28 -9.66
N ALA A 71 15.69 10.46 -8.79
CA ALA A 71 14.75 9.43 -9.19
C ALA A 71 13.31 9.96 -9.42
N TYR A 72 12.69 9.40 -10.45
CA TYR A 72 11.30 9.54 -10.83
C TYR A 72 10.53 8.30 -10.38
N MET A 73 9.27 8.48 -9.99
CA MET A 73 8.41 7.40 -9.58
C MET A 73 7.02 7.51 -10.19
N ILE A 74 6.42 6.35 -10.46
CA ILE A 74 4.98 6.22 -10.70
C ILE A 74 4.40 5.22 -9.72
N ALA A 75 3.13 5.40 -9.40
CA ALA A 75 2.39 4.47 -8.56
C ALA A 75 1.08 4.04 -9.23
N VAL A 76 0.78 2.75 -9.18
CA VAL A 76 -0.55 2.18 -9.43
C VAL A 76 -1.17 1.92 -8.06
N SER A 77 -2.23 2.64 -7.70
CA SER A 77 -2.80 2.59 -6.34
C SER A 77 -4.31 2.34 -6.29
N ARG A 78 -4.98 2.30 -7.45
CA ARG A 78 -6.41 1.99 -7.50
C ARG A 78 -6.58 0.49 -7.37
N PHE A 79 -7.47 0.04 -6.48
CA PHE A 79 -7.74 -1.38 -6.22
C PHE A 79 -7.83 -2.22 -7.51
N ALA A 80 -8.70 -1.82 -8.45
CA ALA A 80 -8.89 -2.54 -9.71
C ALA A 80 -7.62 -2.57 -10.58
N ALA A 81 -6.90 -1.44 -10.66
CA ALA A 81 -5.68 -1.32 -11.47
C ALA A 81 -4.51 -2.13 -10.87
N VAL A 82 -4.36 -2.13 -9.55
CA VAL A 82 -3.36 -2.95 -8.86
C VAL A 82 -3.64 -4.43 -9.08
N ARG A 83 -4.89 -4.86 -8.90
CA ARG A 83 -5.29 -6.25 -9.10
C ARG A 83 -5.04 -6.69 -10.54
N GLU A 84 -5.41 -5.85 -11.51
CA GLU A 84 -5.19 -6.15 -12.93
C GLU A 84 -3.70 -6.26 -13.26
N ALA A 85 -2.90 -5.26 -12.88
CA ALA A 85 -1.47 -5.28 -13.14
C ALA A 85 -0.77 -6.48 -12.50
N LEU A 86 -1.11 -6.82 -11.25
CA LEU A 86 -0.54 -7.99 -10.58
C LEU A 86 -0.92 -9.29 -11.29
N ARG A 87 -2.18 -9.46 -11.73
CA ARG A 87 -2.62 -10.66 -12.46
C ARG A 87 -1.85 -10.84 -13.77
N GLN A 88 -1.61 -9.76 -14.50
CA GLN A 88 -0.90 -9.80 -15.76
C GLN A 88 0.61 -10.04 -15.58
N MET A 89 1.22 -9.48 -14.52
CA MET A 89 2.64 -9.67 -14.22
C MET A 89 2.95 -11.02 -13.57
N LEU A 90 2.04 -11.57 -12.76
CA LEU A 90 2.28 -12.74 -11.91
C LEU A 90 2.92 -13.94 -12.64
N PRO A 91 2.49 -14.34 -13.86
CA PRO A 91 3.10 -15.46 -14.57
C PRO A 91 4.59 -15.28 -14.90
N TYR A 92 5.08 -14.05 -14.83
CA TYR A 92 6.43 -13.66 -15.25
C TYR A 92 7.28 -13.12 -14.10
N LEU A 93 6.70 -12.95 -12.90
CA LEU A 93 7.44 -12.55 -11.71
C LEU A 93 8.24 -13.74 -11.18
N TYR A 94 9.46 -13.45 -10.73
CA TYR A 94 10.35 -14.41 -10.09
C TYR A 94 10.62 -14.02 -8.64
N LYS A 95 11.23 -12.84 -8.42
CA LYS A 95 11.65 -12.39 -7.08
C LYS A 95 10.46 -12.01 -6.20
N LYS A 96 9.45 -11.38 -6.77
CA LYS A 96 8.27 -10.86 -6.04
C LYS A 96 7.00 -11.68 -6.27
N ALA A 97 7.10 -12.88 -6.85
CA ALA A 97 5.95 -13.73 -7.15
C ALA A 97 5.10 -14.02 -5.90
N ASN A 98 5.73 -14.46 -4.80
CA ASN A 98 5.05 -14.73 -3.53
C ASN A 98 4.33 -13.49 -2.98
N GLU A 99 4.96 -12.32 -3.08
CA GLU A 99 4.37 -11.06 -2.60
C GLU A 99 3.17 -10.64 -3.45
N ALA A 100 3.26 -10.83 -4.77
CA ALA A 100 2.20 -10.55 -5.72
C ALA A 100 1.00 -11.49 -5.53
N GLU A 101 1.24 -12.79 -5.35
CA GLU A 101 0.20 -13.77 -5.05
C GLU A 101 -0.50 -13.45 -3.74
N ALA A 102 0.24 -13.18 -2.66
CA ALA A 102 -0.34 -12.80 -1.38
C ALA A 102 -1.16 -11.50 -1.47
N ALA A 103 -0.69 -10.51 -2.24
CA ALA A 103 -1.43 -9.28 -2.48
C ALA A 103 -2.75 -9.53 -3.22
N LEU A 104 -2.76 -10.44 -4.21
CA LEU A 104 -3.97 -10.86 -4.90
C LEU A 104 -4.92 -11.60 -3.97
N ASP A 105 -4.43 -12.57 -3.18
CA ASP A 105 -5.22 -13.29 -2.19
C ASP A 105 -5.89 -12.36 -1.18
N TYR A 106 -5.19 -11.31 -0.74
CA TYR A 106 -5.76 -10.30 0.13
C TYR A 106 -6.90 -9.52 -0.55
N TYR A 107 -6.70 -9.12 -1.80
CA TYR A 107 -7.70 -8.40 -2.62
C TYR A 107 -8.87 -9.28 -3.09
N GLU A 108 -8.69 -10.59 -3.07
CA GLU A 108 -9.74 -11.59 -3.28
C GLU A 108 -10.43 -12.00 -1.98
N GLY A 109 -9.97 -11.48 -0.84
CA GLY A 109 -10.57 -11.71 0.47
C GLY A 109 -10.24 -13.08 1.08
N LYS A 110 -9.24 -13.80 0.55
CA LYS A 110 -8.81 -15.10 1.06
C LYS A 110 -7.96 -14.99 2.34
N ILE A 111 -7.22 -13.90 2.48
CA ILE A 111 -6.37 -13.64 3.65
C ILE A 111 -6.68 -12.28 4.27
N THR A 112 -6.30 -12.12 5.54
CA THR A 112 -6.39 -10.84 6.26
C THR A 112 -5.18 -9.94 5.97
N GLY A 113 -5.29 -8.65 6.30
CA GLY A 113 -4.16 -7.73 6.22
C GLY A 113 -2.98 -8.17 7.10
N ASN A 114 -3.25 -8.74 8.27
CA ASN A 114 -2.22 -9.31 9.15
C ASN A 114 -1.47 -10.47 8.49
N ALA A 115 -2.19 -11.40 7.85
CA ALA A 115 -1.59 -12.52 7.14
C ALA A 115 -0.72 -12.03 5.96
N LEU A 116 -1.20 -11.05 5.18
CA LEU A 116 -0.41 -10.42 4.13
C LEU A 116 0.88 -9.79 4.67
N MET A 117 0.79 -9.04 5.76
CA MET A 117 1.96 -8.42 6.41
C MET A 117 2.96 -9.48 6.92
N ALA A 118 2.48 -10.61 7.42
CA ALA A 118 3.33 -11.71 7.87
C ALA A 118 4.09 -12.36 6.71
N ILE A 119 3.44 -12.54 5.55
CA ILE A 119 4.11 -13.05 4.34
C ILE A 119 5.22 -12.10 3.90
N PHE A 120 4.93 -10.79 3.82
CA PHE A 120 5.93 -9.78 3.47
C PHE A 120 7.09 -9.74 4.48
N GLN A 121 6.80 -9.97 5.77
CA GLN A 121 7.83 -10.04 6.80
C GLN A 121 8.76 -11.25 6.62
N LYS A 122 8.22 -12.42 6.25
CA LYS A 122 9.02 -13.60 5.92
C LYS A 122 9.93 -13.35 4.71
N GLU A 123 9.47 -12.61 3.70
CA GLU A 123 10.28 -12.23 2.54
C GLU A 123 11.44 -11.28 2.90
N VAL A 124 11.25 -10.43 3.91
CA VAL A 124 12.32 -9.59 4.48
C VAL A 124 13.32 -10.43 5.26
N GLU A 125 12.85 -11.32 6.13
CA GLU A 125 13.69 -12.21 6.93
C GLU A 125 14.52 -13.16 6.06
N ALA A 126 13.97 -13.58 4.93
CA ALA A 126 14.67 -14.39 3.94
C ALA A 126 15.62 -13.58 3.03
N GLY A 127 15.74 -12.26 3.23
CA GLY A 127 16.62 -11.39 2.45
C GLY A 127 16.19 -11.13 1.00
N ARG A 128 15.00 -11.60 0.60
CA ARG A 128 14.46 -11.39 -0.76
C ARG A 128 13.84 -10.01 -0.93
N ARG A 129 13.39 -9.40 0.17
CA ARG A 129 12.84 -8.04 0.22
C ARG A 129 13.65 -7.13 1.14
N GLU A 130 13.93 -5.91 0.66
CA GLU A 130 14.43 -4.84 1.52
C GLU A 130 13.25 -4.11 2.21
N ARG A 131 13.35 -3.89 3.53
CA ARG A 131 12.34 -3.12 4.26
C ARG A 131 12.98 -2.18 5.26
N ARG A 132 12.55 -0.93 5.22
CA ARG A 132 12.79 0.03 6.31
C ARG A 132 11.85 -0.28 7.49
N PRO A 133 12.36 -0.27 8.74
CA PRO A 133 11.53 -0.48 9.91
C PRO A 133 10.39 0.53 9.94
N ARG A 134 9.16 0.07 10.18
CA ARG A 134 8.03 0.96 10.44
C ARG A 134 8.07 1.37 11.91
N LYS A 135 7.86 2.66 12.17
CA LYS A 135 7.75 3.17 13.56
C LYS A 135 6.52 2.66 14.29
N VAL A 136 5.45 2.35 13.57
CA VAL A 136 4.17 1.87 14.12
C VAL A 136 3.81 0.54 13.46
N PRO A 137 3.58 -0.53 14.24
CA PRO A 137 3.04 -1.79 13.74
C PRO A 137 1.67 -1.58 13.08
N VAL A 138 1.45 -2.24 11.94
CA VAL A 138 0.16 -2.21 11.25
C VAL A 138 -0.60 -3.48 11.62
N HIS A 139 -1.73 -3.31 12.30
CA HIS A 139 -2.64 -4.40 12.66
C HIS A 139 -3.97 -4.23 11.93
N VAL A 140 -4.26 -5.12 10.98
CA VAL A 140 -5.48 -5.15 10.16
C VAL A 140 -6.00 -6.60 10.14
N PRO A 141 -6.83 -6.99 11.13
CA PRO A 141 -7.34 -8.35 11.29
C PRO A 141 -8.55 -8.64 10.37
N HIS A 142 -8.62 -7.95 9.23
CA HIS A 142 -9.74 -8.04 8.29
C HIS A 142 -9.24 -8.34 6.88
N THR A 143 -10.08 -9.03 6.11
CA THR A 143 -9.93 -9.13 4.66
C THR A 143 -10.17 -7.76 4.01
N TYR A 144 -9.83 -7.61 2.73
CA TYR A 144 -10.09 -6.35 2.02
C TYR A 144 -11.59 -5.98 2.03
N PHE A 145 -12.46 -6.93 1.72
CA PHE A 145 -13.90 -6.71 1.61
C PHE A 145 -14.57 -6.47 2.96
N ASP A 146 -14.16 -7.19 4.01
CA ASP A 146 -14.64 -6.93 5.37
C ASP A 146 -14.27 -5.52 5.82
N GLY A 147 -13.01 -5.15 5.63
CA GLY A 147 -12.52 -3.82 5.97
C GLY A 147 -13.23 -2.72 5.19
N ASP A 148 -13.50 -2.92 3.90
CA ASP A 148 -14.25 -1.99 3.08
C ASP A 148 -15.71 -1.84 3.53
N ARG A 149 -16.36 -2.95 3.88
CA ARG A 149 -17.72 -2.96 4.44
C ARG A 149 -17.76 -2.18 5.76
N ILE A 150 -16.84 -2.47 6.69
CA ILE A 150 -16.77 -1.77 7.99
C ILE A 150 -16.53 -0.27 7.78
N MET A 151 -15.60 0.11 6.91
CA MET A 151 -15.36 1.51 6.54
C MET A 151 -16.62 2.21 6.02
N LYS A 152 -17.40 1.55 5.16
CA LYS A 152 -18.65 2.08 4.60
C LYS A 152 -19.77 2.19 5.65
N LEU A 153 -19.87 1.22 6.56
CA LEU A 153 -20.88 1.20 7.63
C LEU A 153 -20.61 2.27 8.68
N LEU A 154 -19.35 2.42 9.09
CA LEU A 154 -18.93 3.44 10.07
C LEU A 154 -18.84 4.85 9.47
N ARG A 155 -18.97 4.94 8.15
CA ARG A 155 -19.27 6.07 7.25
C ARG A 155 -18.62 7.44 7.50
N ASN A 156 -17.77 7.67 8.50
CA ASN A 156 -17.49 9.07 8.84
C ASN A 156 -16.22 9.46 9.58
N VAL A 157 -15.19 8.63 9.74
CA VAL A 157 -13.94 9.19 10.25
C VAL A 157 -12.73 8.49 9.66
N LYS A 158 -12.04 9.14 8.70
CA LYS A 158 -10.64 8.81 8.49
C LYS A 158 -9.92 9.17 9.78
N LEU A 159 -9.09 8.28 10.31
CA LEU A 159 -8.23 8.57 11.47
C LEU A 159 -7.50 9.92 11.27
N ARG A 160 -7.01 10.19 10.06
CA ARG A 160 -6.45 11.49 9.66
C ARG A 160 -7.45 12.65 9.60
N ASP A 161 -8.72 12.46 9.27
CA ASP A 161 -9.67 13.58 9.25
C ASP A 161 -10.11 13.94 10.69
N ALA A 162 -10.16 12.96 11.62
CA ALA A 162 -10.34 13.24 13.05
C ALA A 162 -9.09 13.82 13.72
N LEU A 163 -7.90 13.31 13.36
CA LEU A 163 -6.64 13.62 14.05
C LEU A 163 -5.72 14.54 13.25
N GLY A 164 -6.12 14.95 12.04
CA GLY A 164 -5.26 15.66 11.07
C GLY A 164 -4.89 17.07 11.50
N ARG A 165 -5.63 17.65 12.45
CA ARG A 165 -5.28 18.89 13.15
C ARG A 165 -4.16 18.70 14.19
N TYR A 166 -3.88 17.46 14.59
CA TYR A 166 -2.92 17.11 15.66
C TYR A 166 -1.58 16.57 15.12
N ARG A 167 -1.35 16.59 13.80
CA ARG A 167 -0.12 16.05 13.17
C ARG A 167 1.20 16.58 13.74
N ALA A 168 1.20 17.75 14.36
CA ALA A 168 2.40 18.30 14.99
C ALA A 168 2.73 17.65 16.35
N LYS A 169 1.81 16.88 16.95
CA LYS A 169 1.89 16.47 18.35
C LYS A 169 1.49 15.01 18.67
N VAL A 170 0.89 14.26 17.73
CA VAL A 170 0.58 12.82 17.94
C VAL A 170 1.84 11.97 17.76
N THR A 171 2.26 11.30 18.84
CA THR A 171 3.42 10.40 18.82
C THR A 171 3.07 9.04 18.18
N PRO A 172 4.07 8.22 17.78
CA PRO A 172 3.83 6.83 17.36
C PRO A 172 3.06 6.00 18.39
N GLU A 173 3.29 6.24 19.69
CA GLU A 173 2.62 5.56 20.80
C GLU A 173 1.15 5.97 20.91
N ASP A 174 0.84 7.26 20.77
CA ASP A 174 -0.54 7.74 20.69
C ASP A 174 -1.31 7.08 19.54
N PHE A 175 -0.67 6.96 18.37
CA PHE A 175 -1.27 6.26 17.23
C PHE A 175 -1.57 4.78 17.53
N GLN A 176 -0.71 4.11 18.30
CA GLN A 176 -0.92 2.73 18.71
C GLN A 176 -2.09 2.62 19.69
N ASN A 177 -2.11 3.48 20.72
CA ASN A 177 -3.17 3.49 21.73
C ASN A 177 -4.53 3.85 21.14
N ILE A 178 -4.59 4.83 20.24
CA ILE A 178 -5.81 5.20 19.52
C ILE A 178 -6.34 4.04 18.68
N ARG A 179 -5.45 3.34 17.96
CA ARG A 179 -5.85 2.14 17.21
C ARG A 179 -6.40 1.09 18.15
N GLN A 180 -5.70 0.79 19.24
CA GLN A 180 -6.11 -0.20 20.21
C GLN A 180 -7.50 0.12 20.78
N ASP A 181 -7.71 1.34 21.26
CA ASP A 181 -8.99 1.80 21.79
C ASP A 181 -10.12 1.75 20.74
N HIS A 182 -9.81 2.01 19.48
CA HIS A 182 -10.79 1.94 18.39
C HIS A 182 -11.16 0.51 18.01
N PHE A 183 -10.17 -0.37 17.84
CA PHE A 183 -10.38 -1.74 17.38
C PHE A 183 -10.84 -2.68 18.50
N GLU A 184 -10.30 -2.55 19.71
CA GLU A 184 -10.58 -3.47 20.82
C GLU A 184 -11.73 -2.98 21.69
N LYS A 185 -11.81 -1.66 21.95
CA LYS A 185 -12.82 -1.09 22.86
C LYS A 185 -14.03 -0.52 22.12
N GLY A 186 -14.04 -0.58 20.78
CA GLY A 186 -15.15 -0.11 19.94
C GLY A 186 -15.42 1.38 20.04
N ARG A 187 -14.48 2.18 20.59
CA ARG A 187 -14.65 3.62 20.76
C ARG A 187 -14.76 4.30 19.40
N ARG A 188 -15.69 5.25 19.27
CA ARG A 188 -15.83 6.00 18.03
C ARG A 188 -14.67 6.99 17.89
N LEU A 189 -14.21 7.24 16.66
CA LEU A 189 -13.04 8.10 16.43
C LEU A 189 -13.23 9.56 16.90
N ASN A 190 -14.48 10.05 16.95
CA ASN A 190 -14.81 11.36 17.53
C ASN A 190 -14.68 11.39 19.06
N GLU A 191 -14.88 10.27 19.75
CA GLU A 191 -14.64 10.13 21.19
C GLU A 191 -13.14 10.07 21.48
N LEU A 192 -12.38 9.39 20.61
CA LEU A 192 -10.93 9.33 20.68
C LEU A 192 -10.29 10.69 20.44
N ALA A 193 -10.80 11.49 19.50
CA ALA A 193 -10.33 12.86 19.28
C ALA A 193 -10.45 13.76 20.54
N LYS A 194 -11.42 13.50 21.43
CA LYS A 194 -11.56 14.20 22.71
C LYS A 194 -10.59 13.69 23.78
N ALA A 195 -10.35 12.38 23.81
CA ALA A 195 -9.47 11.75 24.80
C ALA A 195 -7.98 12.10 24.57
N TYR A 196 -7.59 12.32 23.31
CA TYR A 196 -6.22 12.67 22.91
C TYR A 196 -6.06 14.17 22.59
N SER A 197 -6.93 15.03 23.13
CA SER A 197 -6.91 16.47 22.87
C SER A 197 -5.77 17.23 23.56
N GLN A 198 -4.93 16.56 24.34
CA GLN A 198 -3.89 17.18 25.20
C GLN A 198 -2.65 17.68 24.44
N TYR A 199 -2.89 18.16 23.23
CA TYR A 199 -1.90 18.74 22.35
C TYR A 199 -2.54 19.72 21.38
#